data_AF-A0A2E0PU07-F1
#
_entry.id   AF-A0A2E0PU07-F1
#
_cell.length_a   1.000
_cell.length_b   1.000
_cell.length_c   1.000
_cell.angle_alpha   90.00
_cell.angle_beta   90.00
_cell.angle_gamma   90.00
#
_symmetry.space_group_name_H-M   'P 1'
#
loop_
_entity.id
_entity.type
_entity.pdbx_description
1 polymer ?
#
loop_
_entity_poly.entity_id
_entity_poly.type
_entity_poly.pdbx_seq_one_letter_code
_entity_poly.pdbx_strand_id
1 'polypeptide(L)'
;MKKLSISIFLLLFCSMPVIANEYPTIEETVANEYPTQETVRFVMNCMSKLDGQTDGNLYTCACRYDSIRANMSYSDYEEGVTYERNKKMPGEKGSSFRDNKRGERLYEELLEVRIKADSNCLKVKNVKMIKPTSS
;
A
#
# COMPACT_ATOMS: atom_id res chain seq x y z
N MET A 1 15.58 61.62 -29.86
CA MET A 1 14.74 60.65 -29.12
C MET A 1 15.49 59.32 -29.16
N LYS A 2 16.44 59.07 -28.25
CA LYS A 2 16.28 58.42 -26.93
C LYS A 2 15.69 57.00 -27.02
N LYS A 3 16.52 56.04 -26.55
CA LYS A 3 16.23 54.65 -26.12
C LYS A 3 16.20 53.64 -27.28
N LEU A 4 16.86 52.49 -27.27
CA LEU A 4 17.49 51.74 -26.18
C LEU A 4 18.36 50.65 -26.83
N SER A 5 19.69 50.74 -26.73
CA SER A 5 20.51 49.52 -26.53
C SER A 5 19.93 48.81 -25.33
N ILE A 6 19.62 47.51 -25.39
CA ILE A 6 19.72 46.55 -24.29
C ILE A 6 19.23 45.17 -24.77
N SER A 7 20.15 44.20 -24.63
CA SER A 7 19.90 42.77 -24.45
C SER A 7 19.64 41.89 -25.67
N ILE A 8 20.63 41.85 -26.56
CA ILE A 8 21.07 40.60 -27.19
C ILE A 8 21.79 39.77 -26.12
N PHE A 9 21.06 39.35 -25.08
CA PHE A 9 21.59 38.52 -23.97
C PHE A 9 20.61 37.41 -23.56
N LEU A 10 19.39 37.38 -24.13
CA LEU A 10 18.35 36.42 -23.77
C LEU A 10 18.38 35.09 -24.55
N LEU A 11 19.28 34.93 -25.53
CA LEU A 11 19.34 33.72 -26.39
C LEU A 11 20.54 32.79 -26.09
N LEU A 12 21.33 33.07 -25.05
CA LEU A 12 22.55 32.31 -24.72
C LEU A 12 22.57 31.72 -23.30
N PHE A 13 21.41 31.57 -22.64
CA PHE A 13 21.28 30.95 -21.31
C PHE A 13 20.54 29.60 -21.30
N CYS A 14 20.48 28.89 -22.43
CA CYS A 14 19.85 27.57 -22.53
C CYS A 14 20.85 26.42 -22.78
N SER A 15 22.11 26.61 -22.38
CA SER A 15 23.14 25.57 -22.39
C SER A 15 23.71 25.37 -20.98
N MET A 16 22.83 25.30 -19.98
CA MET A 16 23.18 24.54 -18.79
C MET A 16 22.88 23.08 -19.13
N PRO A 17 23.84 22.15 -19.00
CA PRO A 17 23.49 20.74 -18.96
C PRO A 17 22.53 20.60 -17.79
N VAL A 18 21.27 20.31 -18.08
CA VAL A 18 20.44 19.63 -17.10
C VAL A 18 21.23 18.38 -16.80
N ILE A 19 21.86 18.35 -15.62
CA ILE A 19 22.26 17.09 -15.01
C ILE A 19 20.92 16.38 -14.87
N ALA A 20 20.60 15.53 -15.85
CA ALA A 20 19.61 14.51 -15.67
C ALA A 20 20.19 13.69 -14.52
N ASN A 21 19.76 14.00 -13.30
CA ASN A 21 19.84 13.03 -12.23
C ASN A 21 19.23 11.79 -12.85
N GLU A 22 20.04 10.75 -12.95
CA GLU A 22 19.64 9.42 -13.32
C GLU A 22 18.58 9.01 -12.31
N TYR A 23 17.33 9.38 -12.60
CA TYR A 23 16.19 8.88 -11.87
C TYR A 23 16.18 7.40 -12.22
N PRO A 24 16.37 6.50 -11.24
CA PRO A 24 16.44 5.09 -11.51
C PRO A 24 15.20 4.73 -12.32
N THR A 25 15.41 4.29 -13.56
CA THR A 25 14.35 3.72 -14.37
C THR A 25 13.91 2.48 -13.62
N ILE A 26 12.73 2.60 -13.01
CA ILE A 26 12.04 1.53 -12.31
C ILE A 26 11.72 0.45 -13.36
N GLU A 27 12.68 -0.44 -13.57
CA GLU A 27 12.60 -1.54 -14.50
C GLU A 27 11.83 -2.67 -13.79
N GLU A 28 10.53 -2.76 -14.08
CA GLU A 28 9.56 -3.88 -13.89
C GLU A 28 9.41 -4.54 -12.49
N THR A 29 10.39 -4.40 -11.62
CA THR A 29 10.53 -5.01 -10.29
C THR A 29 9.78 -4.25 -9.20
N VAL A 30 9.71 -2.92 -9.29
CA VAL A 30 8.97 -2.08 -8.31
C VAL A 30 7.45 -2.14 -8.54
N ALA A 31 6.98 -2.54 -9.73
CA ALA A 31 5.54 -2.66 -10.00
C ALA A 31 4.86 -3.71 -9.10
N ASN A 32 5.63 -4.68 -8.60
CA ASN A 32 5.16 -5.72 -7.70
C ASN A 32 5.48 -5.45 -6.23
N GLU A 33 6.28 -4.42 -5.93
CA GLU A 33 6.58 -4.02 -4.56
C GLU A 33 5.44 -3.21 -3.97
N TYR A 34 5.11 -3.49 -2.71
CA TYR A 34 4.12 -2.69 -2.02
C TYR A 34 4.68 -1.30 -1.68
N PRO A 35 3.98 -0.21 -2.05
CA PRO A 35 4.40 1.13 -1.70
C PRO A 35 4.43 1.32 -0.18
N THR A 36 5.42 2.07 0.32
CA THR A 36 5.53 2.39 1.77
C THR A 36 4.25 3.00 2.32
N GLN A 37 3.60 3.87 1.54
CA GLN A 37 2.33 4.48 1.90
C GLN A 37 1.20 3.45 2.12
N GLU A 38 1.17 2.37 1.33
CA GLU A 38 0.19 1.30 1.48
C GLU A 38 0.52 0.43 2.70
N THR A 39 1.80 0.11 2.92
CA THR A 39 2.27 -0.57 4.13
C THR A 39 1.77 0.11 5.40
N VAL A 40 2.06 1.40 5.53
CA VAL A 40 1.70 2.18 6.71
C VAL A 40 0.18 2.27 6.86
N ARG A 41 -0.55 2.49 5.76
CA ARG A 41 -2.02 2.60 5.78
C ARG A 41 -2.68 1.29 6.18
N PHE A 42 -2.22 0.15 5.65
CA PHE A 42 -2.71 -1.16 6.03
C PHE A 42 -2.55 -1.38 7.54
N VAL A 43 -1.35 -1.16 8.07
CA VAL A 43 -1.04 -1.38 9.49
C VAL A 43 -1.92 -0.48 10.37
N MET A 44 -2.06 0.80 10.04
CA MET A 44 -2.93 1.72 10.78
C MET A 44 -4.40 1.29 10.76
N ASN A 45 -4.92 0.89 9.59
CA ASN A 45 -6.29 0.40 9.46
C ASN A 45 -6.52 -0.90 10.23
N CYS A 46 -5.55 -1.81 10.22
CA CYS A 46 -5.60 -3.04 10.98
C CYS A 46 -5.60 -2.76 12.49
N MET A 47 -4.72 -1.88 12.98
CA MET A 47 -4.67 -1.51 14.40
C MET A 47 -5.97 -0.85 14.86
N SER A 48 -6.59 -0.02 14.01
CA SER A 48 -7.91 0.56 14.27
C SER A 48 -9.01 -0.49 14.43
N LYS A 49 -8.86 -1.68 13.82
CA LYS A 49 -9.80 -2.81 14.00
C LYS A 49 -9.48 -3.67 15.22
N LEU A 50 -8.29 -3.54 15.82
CA LEU A 50 -7.80 -4.35 16.95
C LEU A 50 -7.78 -3.60 18.29
N ASP A 51 -8.67 -2.62 18.48
CA ASP A 51 -8.79 -1.80 19.71
C ASP A 51 -7.72 -0.70 19.87
N GLY A 52 -7.12 -0.22 18.77
CA GLY A 52 -6.32 1.01 18.76
C GLY A 52 -4.81 0.81 18.61
N GLN A 53 -4.05 1.89 18.86
CA GLN A 53 -2.62 1.96 18.57
C GLN A 53 -1.77 1.48 19.74
N THR A 54 -1.60 0.17 19.88
CA THR A 54 -0.71 -0.45 20.88
C THR A 54 0.40 -1.23 20.18
N ASP A 55 1.53 -1.44 20.87
CA ASP A 55 2.64 -2.23 20.32
C ASP A 55 2.21 -3.66 19.99
N GLY A 56 1.36 -4.29 20.82
CA GLY A 56 0.82 -5.63 20.53
C GLY A 56 0.02 -5.68 19.23
N ASN A 57 -0.79 -4.64 18.96
CA ASN A 57 -1.51 -4.53 17.70
C ASN A 57 -0.58 -4.21 16.53
N LEU A 58 0.45 -3.39 16.74
CA LEU A 58 1.47 -3.12 15.73
C LEU A 58 2.13 -4.43 15.28
N TYR A 59 2.60 -5.26 16.22
CA TYR A 59 3.19 -6.57 15.90
C TYR A 59 2.21 -7.50 15.17
N THR A 60 0.97 -7.56 15.64
CA THR A 60 -0.08 -8.38 14.99
C THR A 60 -0.30 -7.93 13.54
N CYS A 61 -0.46 -6.62 13.33
CA CYS A 61 -0.80 -6.05 12.03
C CYS A 61 0.38 -6.06 11.06
N ALA A 62 1.60 -5.83 11.53
CA ALA A 62 2.81 -5.98 10.73
C ALA A 62 2.97 -7.43 10.23
N CYS A 63 2.80 -8.42 11.11
CA CYS A 63 2.84 -9.84 10.73
C CYS A 63 1.80 -10.17 9.64
N ARG A 64 0.55 -9.72 9.82
CA ARG A 64 -0.51 -9.97 8.83
C ARG A 64 -0.19 -9.34 7.48
N TYR A 65 0.35 -8.13 7.50
CA TYR A 65 0.78 -7.42 6.30
C TYR A 65 1.90 -8.17 5.55
N ASP A 66 2.94 -8.58 6.26
CA ASP A 66 4.05 -9.34 5.68
C ASP A 66 3.59 -10.70 5.13
N SER A 67 2.66 -11.36 5.82
CA SER A 67 2.03 -12.59 5.32
C SER A 67 1.29 -12.35 4.01
N ILE A 68 0.54 -11.24 3.87
CA ILE A 68 -0.15 -10.91 2.62
C ILE A 68 0.86 -10.64 1.51
N ARG A 69 1.87 -9.79 1.77
CA ARG A 69 2.92 -9.45 0.80
C ARG A 69 3.69 -10.66 0.27
N ALA A 70 3.92 -11.66 1.11
CA ALA A 70 4.61 -12.88 0.73
C ALA A 70 3.77 -13.81 -0.17
N ASN A 71 2.45 -13.60 -0.25
CA ASN A 71 1.52 -14.49 -0.95
C ASN A 71 0.72 -13.82 -2.08
N MET A 72 0.85 -12.51 -2.26
CA MET A 72 0.12 -11.76 -3.30
C MET A 72 0.96 -10.59 -3.81
N SER A 73 1.00 -10.40 -5.12
CA SER A 73 1.66 -9.23 -5.72
C SER A 73 0.91 -7.94 -5.35
N TYR A 74 1.60 -6.80 -5.33
CA TYR A 74 0.91 -5.53 -5.06
C TYR A 74 -0.17 -5.21 -6.10
N SER A 75 0.11 -5.46 -7.39
CA SER A 75 -0.85 -5.22 -8.47
C SER A 75 -2.13 -6.04 -8.30
N ASP A 76 -2.01 -7.33 -7.99
CA ASP A 76 -3.18 -8.18 -7.79
C ASP A 76 -3.93 -7.81 -6.50
N TYR A 77 -3.19 -7.47 -5.43
CA TYR A 77 -3.78 -6.98 -4.19
C TYR A 77 -4.58 -5.69 -4.40
N GLU A 78 -4.04 -4.72 -5.13
CA GLU A 78 -4.71 -3.45 -5.43
C GLU A 78 -6.00 -3.70 -6.23
N GLU A 79 -5.95 -4.57 -7.24
CA GLU A 79 -7.11 -4.91 -8.06
C GLU A 79 -8.20 -5.63 -7.23
N GLY A 80 -7.80 -6.59 -6.39
CA GLY A 80 -8.72 -7.30 -5.48
C GLY A 80 -9.37 -6.37 -4.44
N VAL A 81 -8.59 -5.46 -3.82
CA VAL A 81 -9.11 -4.43 -2.90
C VAL A 81 -10.04 -3.45 -3.62
N THR A 82 -9.70 -3.09 -4.87
CA THR A 82 -10.54 -2.22 -5.70
C THR A 82 -11.86 -2.89 -6.03
N TYR A 83 -11.86 -4.17 -6.40
CA TYR A 83 -13.08 -4.94 -6.60
C TYR A 83 -13.91 -5.01 -5.31
N GLU A 84 -13.29 -5.35 -4.17
CA GLU A 84 -13.96 -5.40 -2.85
C GLU A 84 -14.69 -4.09 -2.52
N ARG A 85 -14.03 -2.95 -2.73
CA ARG A 85 -14.58 -1.62 -2.44
C ARG A 85 -15.75 -1.26 -3.34
N ASN A 86 -15.70 -1.64 -4.62
CA ASN A 86 -16.63 -1.14 -5.64
C ASN A 86 -17.75 -2.13 -6.02
N LYS A 87 -17.61 -3.44 -5.74
CA LYS A 87 -18.64 -4.45 -6.05
C LYS A 87 -20.02 -4.14 -5.44
N LYS A 88 -20.04 -3.42 -4.31
CA LYS A 88 -21.26 -3.00 -3.59
C LYS A 88 -21.87 -1.69 -4.11
N MET A 89 -21.25 -1.03 -5.07
CA MET A 89 -21.75 0.21 -5.63
C MET A 89 -23.08 -0.04 -6.39
N PRO A 90 -24.14 0.75 -6.15
CA PRO A 90 -25.40 0.58 -6.86
C PRO A 90 -25.33 1.10 -8.31
N GLY A 91 -26.31 0.68 -9.12
CA GLY A 91 -26.48 1.15 -10.50
C GLY A 91 -25.48 0.55 -11.51
N GLU A 92 -25.48 1.13 -12.71
CA GLU A 92 -24.66 0.71 -13.86
C GLU A 92 -23.16 0.88 -13.61
N LYS A 93 -22.75 1.92 -12.87
CA LYS A 93 -21.33 2.09 -12.50
C LYS A 93 -20.81 0.93 -11.65
N GLY A 94 -21.67 0.35 -10.82
CA GLY A 94 -21.34 -0.83 -10.05
C GLY A 94 -21.41 -2.14 -10.84
N SER A 95 -22.21 -2.21 -11.92
CA SER A 95 -22.28 -3.44 -12.72
C SER A 95 -20.96 -3.74 -13.40
N SER A 96 -20.26 -2.71 -13.89
CA SER A 96 -18.91 -2.87 -14.45
C SER A 96 -17.92 -3.54 -13.49
N PHE A 97 -18.05 -3.34 -12.18
CA PHE A 97 -17.23 -4.06 -11.21
C PHE A 97 -17.75 -5.47 -10.98
N ARG A 98 -19.05 -5.67 -10.78
CA ARG A 98 -19.64 -7.02 -10.56
C ARG A 98 -19.44 -7.98 -11.73
N ASP A 99 -19.38 -7.44 -12.95
CA ASP A 99 -19.21 -8.22 -14.18
C ASP A 99 -17.72 -8.46 -14.51
N ASN A 100 -16.79 -7.83 -13.78
CA ASN A 100 -15.35 -8.03 -13.97
C ASN A 100 -14.90 -9.36 -13.34
N LYS A 101 -14.77 -10.39 -14.19
CA LYS A 101 -14.34 -11.75 -13.79
C LYS A 101 -12.92 -11.82 -13.25
N ARG A 102 -12.01 -10.99 -13.74
CA ARG A 102 -10.64 -10.93 -13.22
C ARG A 102 -10.64 -10.36 -11.79
N GLY A 103 -11.35 -9.25 -11.58
CA GLY A 103 -11.49 -8.64 -10.27
C GLY A 103 -12.17 -9.55 -9.25
N GLU A 104 -13.18 -10.32 -9.68
CA GLU A 104 -13.84 -11.34 -8.85
C GLU A 104 -12.85 -12.41 -8.37
N ARG A 105 -12.08 -12.99 -9.29
CA ARG A 105 -11.05 -13.99 -8.97
C ARG A 105 -9.97 -13.44 -8.02
N LEU A 106 -9.45 -12.24 -8.29
CA LEU A 106 -8.42 -11.63 -7.44
C LEU A 106 -8.97 -11.25 -6.05
N TYR A 107 -10.26 -10.93 -5.96
CA TYR A 107 -10.92 -10.75 -4.67
C TYR A 107 -11.02 -12.05 -3.89
N GLU A 108 -11.31 -13.18 -4.54
CA GLU A 108 -11.30 -14.49 -3.90
C GLU A 108 -9.89 -14.86 -3.39
N GLU A 109 -8.86 -14.69 -4.23
CA GLU A 109 -7.46 -14.86 -3.85
C GLU A 109 -7.08 -13.94 -2.66
N LEU A 110 -7.54 -12.69 -2.67
CA LEU A 110 -7.36 -11.73 -1.56
C LEU A 110 -7.98 -12.23 -0.25
N LEU A 111 -9.16 -12.86 -0.29
CA LEU A 111 -9.79 -13.43 0.90
C LEU A 111 -8.96 -14.59 1.46
N GLU A 112 -8.44 -15.46 0.59
CA GLU A 112 -7.60 -16.59 0.99
C GLU A 112 -6.31 -16.15 1.69
N VAL A 113 -5.60 -15.17 1.12
CA VAL A 113 -4.35 -14.67 1.74
C VAL A 113 -4.63 -13.94 3.05
N ARG A 114 -5.78 -13.27 3.19
CA ARG A 114 -6.21 -12.66 4.47
C ARG A 114 -6.53 -13.72 5.52
N ILE A 115 -7.22 -14.80 5.15
CA ILE A 115 -7.49 -15.93 6.06
C ILE A 115 -6.17 -16.55 6.53
N LYS A 116 -5.23 -16.78 5.62
CA LYS A 116 -3.88 -17.28 5.93
C LYS A 116 -3.12 -16.33 6.86
N ALA A 117 -3.20 -15.02 6.61
CA ALA A 117 -2.58 -14.03 7.48
C ALA A 117 -3.20 -14.04 8.88
N ASP A 118 -4.52 -14.11 8.99
CA ASP A 118 -5.22 -14.12 10.27
C ASP A 118 -4.95 -15.39 11.09
N SER A 119 -4.78 -16.55 10.44
CA SER A 119 -4.46 -17.82 11.11
C SER A 119 -3.01 -17.89 11.58
N ASN A 120 -2.07 -17.38 10.78
CA ASN A 120 -0.64 -17.39 11.11
C ASN A 120 -0.25 -16.27 12.08
N CYS A 121 -0.97 -15.14 12.06
CA CYS A 121 -0.67 -13.95 12.85
C CYS A 121 -1.82 -13.61 13.80
N LEU A 122 -1.83 -14.32 14.93
CA LEU A 122 -2.82 -14.14 16.00
C LEU A 122 -2.63 -12.80 16.73
N LYS A 123 -3.73 -12.26 17.26
CA LYS A 123 -3.70 -11.04 18.09
C LYS A 123 -2.84 -11.27 19.33
N VAL A 124 -1.79 -10.45 19.48
CA VAL A 124 -0.95 -10.44 20.68
C VAL A 124 -1.79 -10.05 21.89
N LYS A 125 -1.69 -10.84 22.97
CA LYS A 125 -2.34 -10.56 24.25
C LYS A 125 -1.28 -10.28 25.31
N ASN A 126 -1.49 -9.22 26.09
CA ASN A 126 -0.66 -8.94 27.25
C ASN A 126 -1.04 -9.91 28.38
N VAL A 127 -0.12 -10.78 28.76
CA VAL A 127 -0.30 -11.69 29.90
C VAL A 127 0.29 -11.02 31.14
N LYS A 128 -0.50 -10.92 32.22
CA LYS A 128 0.04 -10.50 33.52
C LYS A 128 0.87 -11.64 34.07
N MET A 129 2.16 -11.39 34.33
CA MET A 129 2.98 -12.35 35.06
C MET A 129 2.41 -12.52 36.47
N ILE A 130 1.96 -13.72 36.80
CA ILE A 130 1.58 -14.07 38.16
C ILE A 130 2.89 -14.33 38.92
N LYS A 131 3.08 -13.65 40.05
CA LYS A 131 4.26 -13.85 40.89
C LYS A 131 4.32 -15.34 41.28
N PRO A 132 5.49 -16.02 41.24
CA PRO A 132 5.57 -17.41 41.65
C PRO A 132 5.05 -17.53 43.09
N THR A 133 4.07 -18.40 43.31
CA THR A 133 3.70 -18.82 44.66
C THR A 133 4.86 -19.64 45.20
N SER A 134 5.77 -18.98 45.90
CA SER A 134 6.82 -19.63 46.69
C SER A 134 6.16 -20.61 47.66
N SER A 135 6.49 -21.89 47.52
CA SER A 135 6.19 -22.95 48.50
C SER A 135 7.18 -22.88 49.66
#